data_AF-A0A7S1P986-F1
#
_entry.id   AF-A0A7S1P986-F1
#
_cell.length_a   1.000
_cell.length_b   1.000
_cell.length_c   1.000
_cell.angle_alpha   90.00
_cell.angle_beta   90.00
_cell.angle_gamma   90.00
#
_symmetry.space_group_name_H-M   'P 1'
#
loop_
_entity.id
_entity.type
_entity.pdbx_description
1 polymer ?
#
loop_
_entity_poly.entity_id
_entity_poly.type
_entity_poly.pdbx_seq_one_letter_code
_entity_poly.pdbx_strand_id
1 'polypeptide(L)'
;VGDDARAHAASQFSIDDKGEGEGERDNGRRPSRTYASEDAAVMEARRRSLAEKMKHSGITDVFDPTPIERAPSCPFETAVRTATDLRPLLLNPPAKGGMVECQIVREKGGLNKLFPKYTLQTEKGIFLMRSQKRKHNKTSNYWVWMGYEDPTKDSPNFLGKLRANFIGSEYTLFGDGDGSPSSRSASFSSSQ
;
A
#
# COMPACT_ATOMS: atom_id res chain seq x y z
N VAL A 1 60.49 -6.34 -10.62
CA VAL A 1 60.25 -7.78 -10.90
C VAL A 1 59.12 -8.17 -9.95
N GLY A 2 57.84 -8.03 -10.33
CA GLY A 2 57.13 -8.82 -11.35
C GLY A 2 56.87 -10.22 -10.76
N ASP A 3 55.68 -10.80 -10.67
CA ASP A 3 54.42 -10.62 -11.40
C ASP A 3 53.22 -11.24 -10.64
N ASP A 4 52.05 -10.98 -11.22
CA ASP A 4 50.66 -11.31 -10.91
C ASP A 4 50.25 -12.78 -10.70
N ALA A 5 49.05 -12.99 -10.12
CA ALA A 5 47.90 -13.73 -10.69
C ALA A 5 46.93 -14.19 -9.57
N ARG A 6 45.77 -13.56 -9.37
CA ARG A 6 44.46 -13.87 -9.99
C ARG A 6 44.09 -15.37 -9.97
N ALA A 7 43.35 -15.79 -8.94
CA ALA A 7 42.59 -17.04 -8.97
C ALA A 7 41.12 -16.74 -9.31
N HIS A 8 40.71 -17.18 -10.50
CA HIS A 8 39.33 -17.33 -10.93
C HIS A 8 38.78 -18.66 -10.40
N ALA A 9 37.54 -18.65 -9.90
CA ALA A 9 36.71 -19.84 -9.88
C ALA A 9 35.36 -19.49 -10.54
N ALA A 10 35.25 -19.87 -11.81
CA ALA A 10 33.98 -20.00 -12.52
C ALA A 10 33.35 -21.33 -12.07
N SER A 11 32.09 -21.33 -11.63
CA SER A 11 31.28 -22.55 -11.63
C SER A 11 30.20 -22.41 -12.69
N GLN A 12 30.32 -23.29 -13.67
CA GLN A 12 29.51 -23.39 -14.87
C GLN A 12 28.07 -23.83 -14.56
N PHE A 13 27.19 -23.32 -15.40
CA PHE A 13 25.86 -23.84 -15.67
C PHE A 13 25.97 -25.24 -16.30
N SER A 14 25.21 -26.21 -15.80
CA SER A 14 24.82 -27.41 -16.57
C SER A 14 23.34 -27.70 -16.30
N ILE A 15 22.58 -27.64 -17.38
CA ILE A 15 21.20 -28.12 -17.50
C ILE A 15 21.32 -29.52 -18.09
N ASP A 16 20.74 -30.51 -17.43
CA ASP A 16 20.44 -31.81 -18.05
C ASP A 16 18.99 -32.20 -17.77
N ASP A 17 18.39 -32.72 -18.85
CA ASP A 17 16.98 -32.94 -19.14
C ASP A 17 16.57 -34.42 -18.90
N LYS A 18 15.26 -34.62 -18.70
CA LYS A 18 14.44 -35.86 -18.88
C LYS A 18 14.30 -36.97 -17.83
N GLY A 19 13.02 -37.36 -17.65
CA GLY A 19 12.52 -38.66 -17.16
C GLY A 19 11.41 -38.53 -16.11
N GLU A 20 10.18 -38.15 -16.49
CA GLU A 20 8.99 -39.04 -16.64
C GLU A 20 8.55 -39.83 -15.39
N GLY A 21 7.34 -39.54 -14.91
CA GLY A 21 6.60 -40.27 -13.88
C GLY A 21 5.12 -39.89 -13.92
N GLU A 22 4.31 -40.81 -14.45
CA GLU A 22 2.87 -40.67 -14.70
C GLU A 22 2.05 -40.72 -13.40
N GLY A 23 0.96 -39.93 -13.34
CA GLY A 23 -0.04 -39.98 -12.28
C GLY A 23 -1.30 -39.19 -12.62
N GLU A 24 -2.37 -39.94 -12.92
CA GLU A 24 -3.81 -39.59 -12.95
C GLU A 24 -4.24 -38.15 -13.32
N ARG A 25 -4.74 -37.97 -14.55
CA ARG A 25 -5.44 -36.77 -14.99
C ARG A 25 -6.92 -36.83 -14.57
N ASP A 26 -7.25 -36.30 -13.39
CA ASP A 26 -8.62 -35.85 -13.12
C ASP A 26 -8.89 -34.59 -13.96
N ASN A 27 -9.69 -34.75 -15.01
CA ASN A 27 -9.98 -33.73 -15.99
C ASN A 27 -11.10 -32.80 -15.46
N GLY A 28 -10.85 -32.19 -14.30
CA GLY A 28 -11.60 -31.05 -13.81
C GLY A 28 -11.34 -29.86 -14.72
N ARG A 29 -12.21 -29.66 -15.71
CA ARG A 29 -12.25 -28.55 -16.66
C ARG A 29 -12.04 -27.21 -15.93
N ARG A 30 -10.79 -26.75 -15.79
CA ARG A 30 -10.49 -25.35 -15.49
C ARG A 30 -11.17 -24.52 -16.58
N PRO A 31 -12.10 -23.61 -16.27
CA PRO A 31 -12.60 -22.72 -17.28
C PRO A 31 -11.40 -21.92 -17.80
N SER A 32 -11.03 -22.18 -19.05
CA SER A 32 -10.16 -21.32 -19.83
C SER A 32 -10.72 -19.91 -19.66
N ARG A 33 -9.92 -19.02 -19.06
CA ARG A 33 -10.25 -17.59 -18.97
C ARG A 33 -10.17 -17.03 -20.38
N THR A 34 -11.18 -17.30 -21.18
CA THR A 34 -11.46 -16.54 -22.38
C THR A 34 -11.76 -15.13 -21.88
N TYR A 35 -11.02 -14.15 -22.39
CA TYR A 35 -11.50 -12.78 -22.43
C TYR A 35 -12.69 -12.80 -23.40
N ALA A 36 -13.81 -13.37 -22.96
CA ALA A 36 -15.08 -13.12 -23.61
C ALA A 36 -15.19 -11.61 -23.63
N SER A 37 -15.27 -11.04 -24.83
CA SER A 37 -15.63 -9.65 -25.03
C SER A 37 -16.94 -9.43 -24.28
N GLU A 38 -16.86 -8.97 -23.04
CA GLU A 38 -18.03 -8.54 -22.31
C GLU A 38 -18.69 -7.47 -23.17
N ASP A 39 -19.97 -7.65 -23.48
CA ASP A 39 -20.69 -6.74 -24.35
C ASP A 39 -20.50 -5.32 -23.83
N ALA A 40 -20.03 -4.41 -24.70
CA ALA A 40 -19.76 -3.02 -24.34
C ALA A 40 -20.97 -2.35 -23.66
N ALA A 41 -22.18 -2.81 -23.99
CA ALA A 41 -23.43 -2.39 -23.36
C ALA A 41 -23.52 -2.76 -21.86
N VAL A 42 -23.05 -3.94 -21.47
CA VAL A 42 -23.03 -4.41 -20.07
C VAL A 42 -22.02 -3.62 -19.26
N MET A 43 -20.82 -3.40 -19.83
CA MET A 43 -19.79 -2.56 -19.21
C MET A 43 -20.26 -1.11 -19.06
N GLU A 44 -20.95 -0.55 -20.06
CA GLU A 44 -21.51 0.79 -19.99
C GLU A 44 -22.65 0.88 -18.96
N ALA A 45 -23.51 -0.13 -18.85
CA ALA A 45 -24.54 -0.20 -17.82
C ALA A 45 -23.94 -0.24 -16.40
N ARG A 46 -22.85 -1.00 -16.21
CA ARG A 46 -22.10 -1.04 -14.94
C ARG A 46 -21.48 0.31 -14.62
N ARG A 47 -20.87 0.98 -15.62
CA ARG A 47 -20.29 2.31 -15.50
C ARG A 47 -21.34 3.35 -15.09
N ARG A 48 -22.53 3.31 -15.70
CA ARG A 48 -23.66 4.19 -15.34
C ARG A 48 -24.14 3.96 -13.92
N SER A 49 -24.37 2.70 -13.53
CA SER A 49 -24.80 2.36 -12.16
C SER A 49 -23.76 2.80 -11.12
N LEU A 50 -22.47 2.66 -11.42
CA LEU A 50 -21.40 3.13 -10.54
C LEU A 50 -21.38 4.67 -10.46
N ALA A 51 -21.51 5.37 -11.58
CA ALA A 51 -21.53 6.83 -11.63
C ALA A 51 -22.72 7.39 -10.84
N GLU A 52 -23.91 6.76 -10.96
CA GLU A 52 -25.10 7.12 -10.19
C GLU A 52 -24.89 6.88 -8.69
N LYS A 53 -24.15 5.82 -8.34
CA LYS A 53 -23.73 5.58 -6.96
C LYS A 53 -22.78 6.66 -6.42
N MET A 54 -21.81 7.07 -7.22
CA MET A 54 -20.88 8.13 -6.83
C MET A 54 -21.61 9.47 -6.65
N LYS A 55 -22.55 9.80 -7.55
CA LYS A 55 -23.38 11.01 -7.46
C LYS A 55 -24.21 11.05 -6.17
N HIS A 56 -24.86 9.95 -5.77
CA HIS A 56 -25.61 9.92 -4.51
C HIS A 56 -24.71 10.09 -3.27
N SER A 57 -23.41 9.77 -3.38
CA SER A 57 -22.42 9.96 -2.31
C SER A 57 -21.79 11.36 -2.31
N GLY A 58 -22.25 12.26 -3.18
CA GLY A 58 -21.71 13.61 -3.31
C GLY A 58 -20.38 13.70 -4.06
N ILE A 59 -20.00 12.63 -4.78
CA ILE A 59 -18.77 12.59 -5.59
C ILE A 59 -19.16 12.80 -7.06
N THR A 60 -18.91 13.99 -7.59
CA THR A 60 -19.16 14.35 -9.00
C THR A 60 -17.92 14.14 -9.85
N ASP A 61 -18.14 13.83 -11.13
CA ASP A 61 -17.13 13.68 -12.18
C ASP A 61 -16.63 15.02 -12.74
N VAL A 62 -17.36 16.10 -12.47
CA VAL A 62 -16.98 17.47 -12.79
C VAL A 62 -16.21 18.06 -11.61
N PHE A 63 -14.94 18.41 -11.84
CA PHE A 63 -14.14 19.19 -10.89
C PHE A 63 -14.68 20.61 -10.83
N ASP A 64 -15.30 20.95 -9.70
CA ASP A 64 -15.73 22.30 -9.38
C ASP A 64 -14.61 23.01 -8.61
N PRO A 65 -14.00 24.08 -9.15
CA PRO A 65 -12.96 24.84 -8.46
C PRO A 65 -13.53 25.73 -7.34
N THR A 66 -14.86 25.88 -7.27
CA THR A 66 -15.49 26.60 -6.17
C THR A 66 -15.22 25.83 -4.88
N PRO A 67 -14.63 26.45 -3.84
CA PRO A 67 -14.42 25.77 -2.58
C PRO A 67 -15.77 25.26 -2.09
N ILE A 68 -15.92 23.94 -2.01
CA ILE A 68 -17.07 23.32 -1.36
C ILE A 68 -17.17 24.01 0.00
N GLU A 69 -18.29 24.68 0.28
CA GLU A 69 -18.55 25.32 1.57
C GLU A 69 -18.28 24.25 2.63
N ARG A 70 -17.15 24.39 3.32
CA ARG A 70 -16.60 23.32 4.14
C ARG A 70 -17.67 22.94 5.15
N ALA A 71 -18.13 21.69 5.08
CA ALA A 71 -18.99 21.14 6.12
C ALA A 71 -18.34 21.48 7.48
N PRO A 72 -19.13 21.91 8.47
CA PRO A 72 -18.60 22.32 9.77
C PRO A 72 -17.65 21.24 10.29
N SER A 73 -16.47 21.68 10.75
CA SER A 73 -15.32 20.89 11.22
C SER A 73 -15.51 19.38 11.16
N CYS A 74 -14.84 18.71 10.24
CA CYS A 74 -14.88 17.26 10.08
C CYS A 74 -14.86 16.57 11.46
N PRO A 75 -15.87 15.74 11.82
CA PRO A 75 -15.92 15.09 13.13
C PRO A 75 -14.64 14.31 13.46
N PHE A 76 -13.93 13.86 12.42
CA PHE A 76 -12.65 13.20 12.51
C PHE A 76 -11.60 14.03 13.25
N GLU A 77 -11.52 15.34 13.01
CA GLU A 77 -10.47 16.14 13.63
C GLU A 77 -10.70 16.34 15.13
N THR A 78 -11.95 16.63 15.53
CA THR A 78 -12.32 16.66 16.94
C THR A 78 -12.07 15.30 17.59
N ALA A 79 -12.44 14.21 16.90
CA ALA A 79 -12.20 12.85 17.40
C ALA A 79 -10.70 12.60 17.61
N VAL A 80 -9.83 12.98 16.67
CA VAL A 80 -8.37 12.85 16.82
C VAL A 80 -7.86 13.66 18.01
N ARG A 81 -8.36 14.87 18.25
CA ARG A 81 -7.92 15.71 19.39
C ARG A 81 -8.34 15.16 20.75
N THR A 82 -9.53 14.56 20.83
CA THR A 82 -10.09 14.05 22.10
C THR A 82 -9.82 12.57 22.32
N ALA A 83 -9.38 11.84 21.30
CA ALA A 83 -9.17 10.41 21.38
C ALA A 83 -8.04 10.06 22.34
N THR A 84 -8.36 9.20 23.31
CA THR A 84 -7.37 8.54 24.15
C THR A 84 -6.50 7.57 23.35
N ASP A 85 -7.07 6.96 22.29
CA ASP A 85 -6.37 6.06 21.37
C ASP A 85 -6.72 6.43 19.92
N LEU A 86 -5.68 6.74 19.13
CA LEU A 86 -5.81 7.09 17.71
C LEU A 86 -5.94 5.88 16.80
N ARG A 87 -5.53 4.69 17.26
CA ARG A 87 -5.50 3.46 16.45
C ARG A 87 -6.84 3.13 15.78
N PRO A 88 -8.00 3.19 16.46
CA PRO A 88 -9.28 2.87 15.85
C PRO A 88 -9.65 3.85 14.74
N LEU A 89 -9.25 5.12 14.86
CA LEU A 89 -9.51 6.15 13.86
C LEU A 89 -8.67 5.94 12.59
N LEU A 90 -7.48 5.35 12.72
CA LEU A 90 -6.56 5.12 11.59
C LEU A 90 -6.81 3.79 10.88
N LEU A 91 -7.29 2.77 11.59
CA LEU A 91 -7.50 1.43 11.04
C LEU A 91 -8.91 1.19 10.51
N ASN A 92 -9.88 2.00 10.94
CA ASN A 92 -11.26 1.87 10.47
C ASN A 92 -11.56 2.92 9.40
N PRO A 93 -12.44 2.59 8.44
CA PRO A 93 -12.90 3.57 7.48
C PRO A 93 -13.59 4.74 8.21
N PRO A 94 -13.48 5.97 7.68
CA PRO A 94 -14.21 7.10 8.22
C PRO A 94 -15.72 6.87 8.14
N ALA A 95 -16.48 7.55 9.01
CA ALA A 95 -17.93 7.50 8.98
C ALA A 95 -18.47 7.88 7.58
N LYS A 96 -19.52 7.20 7.13
CA LYS A 96 -20.09 7.40 5.79
C LYS A 96 -20.41 8.88 5.55
N GLY A 97 -19.86 9.46 4.50
CA GLY A 97 -20.04 10.88 4.14
C GLY A 97 -19.05 11.85 4.81
N GLY A 98 -18.11 11.37 5.63
CA GLY A 98 -17.03 12.18 6.17
C GLY A 98 -15.82 12.24 5.23
N MET A 99 -15.43 13.44 4.81
CA MET A 99 -14.12 13.67 4.19
C MET A 99 -13.08 13.98 5.25
N VAL A 100 -11.90 13.38 5.13
CA VAL A 100 -10.75 13.63 5.99
C VAL A 100 -9.66 14.25 5.15
N GLU A 101 -9.36 15.52 5.44
CA GLU A 101 -8.25 16.23 4.81
C GLU A 101 -6.98 16.07 5.65
N CYS A 102 -5.91 15.59 5.00
CA CYS A 102 -4.62 15.33 5.62
C CYS A 102 -3.49 15.88 4.76
N GLN A 103 -2.38 16.24 5.41
CA GLN A 103 -1.13 16.65 4.79
C GLN A 103 -0.05 15.59 5.00
N ILE A 104 0.67 15.26 3.94
CA ILE A 104 1.87 14.41 4.00
C ILE A 104 3.11 15.32 3.95
N VAL A 105 3.90 15.29 5.01
CA VAL A 105 5.17 16.01 5.11
C VAL A 105 6.31 15.04 4.90
N ARG A 106 7.17 15.31 3.90
CA ARG A 106 8.37 14.51 3.62
C ARG A 106 9.62 15.16 4.20
N GLU A 107 10.20 14.54 5.20
CA GLU A 107 11.47 14.92 5.80
C GLU A 107 12.63 14.35 4.96
N LYS A 108 13.36 15.22 4.25
CA LYS A 108 14.45 14.84 3.33
C LYS A 108 15.82 15.45 3.70
N GLY A 109 15.96 15.98 4.91
CA GLY A 109 17.20 16.64 5.38
C GLY A 109 18.27 15.65 5.86
N GLY A 110 19.55 16.02 5.68
CA GLY A 110 20.70 15.29 6.22
C GLY A 110 20.71 13.80 5.86
N LEU A 111 20.85 12.94 6.88
CA LEU A 111 20.85 11.48 6.76
C LEU A 111 19.51 10.90 6.24
N ASN A 112 18.41 11.65 6.32
CA ASN A 112 17.09 11.23 5.84
C ASN A 112 16.93 11.39 4.32
N LYS A 113 17.94 11.89 3.60
CA LYS A 113 17.91 12.01 2.14
C LYS A 113 17.79 10.66 1.43
N LEU A 114 18.44 9.62 1.96
CA LEU A 114 18.42 8.25 1.40
C LEU A 114 17.21 7.43 1.85
N PHE A 115 16.72 7.71 3.07
CA PHE A 115 15.64 6.97 3.72
C PHE A 115 14.63 7.96 4.30
N PRO A 116 13.83 8.61 3.43
CA PRO A 116 12.94 9.68 3.85
C PRO A 116 11.92 9.19 4.88
N LYS A 117 11.67 10.03 5.88
CA LYS A 117 10.59 9.89 6.85
C LYS A 117 9.41 10.73 6.36
N TYR A 118 8.22 10.14 6.39
CA TYR A 118 6.97 10.78 6.03
C TYR A 118 6.12 10.91 7.28
N THR A 119 5.59 12.09 7.52
CA THR A 119 4.64 12.36 8.60
C THR A 119 3.28 12.67 7.97
N LEU A 120 2.23 12.00 8.43
CA LEU A 120 0.85 12.30 8.09
C LEU A 120 0.23 13.11 9.23
N GLN A 121 -0.38 14.23 8.89
CA GLN A 121 -1.04 15.13 9.84
C GLN A 121 -2.37 15.64 9.28
N THR A 122 -3.26 16.16 10.11
CA THR A 122 -4.47 16.87 9.66
C THR A 122 -4.11 18.22 9.01
N GLU A 123 -5.06 18.86 8.32
CA GLU A 123 -4.89 20.23 7.78
C GLU A 123 -4.40 21.22 8.87
N LYS A 124 -4.88 21.08 10.11
CA LYS A 124 -4.47 21.93 11.25
C LYS A 124 -3.19 21.46 11.95
N GLY A 125 -2.46 20.52 11.36
CA GLY A 125 -1.16 20.07 11.85
C GLY A 125 -1.21 19.07 13.01
N ILE A 126 -2.34 18.40 13.25
CA ILE A 126 -2.41 17.36 14.27
C ILE A 126 -1.79 16.08 13.73
N PHE A 127 -0.78 15.57 14.43
CA PHE A 127 -0.08 14.35 14.05
C PHE A 127 -1.00 13.12 14.05
N LEU A 128 -0.91 12.29 13.00
CA LEU A 128 -1.66 11.05 12.87
C LEU A 128 -0.73 9.83 12.91
N MET A 129 0.21 9.75 11.97
CA MET A 129 1.13 8.62 11.86
C MET A 129 2.42 9.01 11.14
N ARG A 130 3.43 8.16 11.26
CA ARG A 130 4.68 8.25 10.51
C ARG A 130 4.94 7.00 9.71
N SER A 131 5.70 7.17 8.63
CA SER A 131 6.33 6.08 7.94
C SER A 131 7.77 6.39 7.54
N GLN A 132 8.60 5.36 7.43
CA GLN A 132 9.99 5.54 7.02
C GLN A 132 10.48 4.35 6.21
N LYS A 133 11.23 4.64 5.14
CA LYS A 133 11.90 3.61 4.35
C LYS A 133 12.99 2.93 5.19
N ARG A 134 12.99 1.61 5.23
CA ARG A 134 14.00 0.82 5.94
C ARG A 134 15.32 0.84 5.19
N LYS A 135 16.40 1.02 5.95
CA LYS A 135 17.78 0.82 5.47
C LYS A 135 17.99 -0.63 5.03
N HIS A 136 19.00 -0.86 4.18
CA HIS A 136 19.47 -2.20 3.77
C HIS A 136 18.43 -3.13 3.13
N ASN A 137 17.39 -2.58 2.49
CA ASN A 137 16.43 -3.38 1.73
C ASN A 137 16.62 -3.13 0.22
N LYS A 138 16.71 -4.22 -0.56
CA LYS A 138 16.78 -4.15 -2.04
C LYS A 138 15.49 -3.60 -2.64
N THR A 139 14.34 -3.93 -2.04
CA THR A 139 13.04 -3.40 -2.45
C THR A 139 12.57 -2.29 -1.51
N SER A 140 11.56 -1.55 -1.93
CA SER A 140 10.90 -0.53 -1.11
C SER A 140 10.18 -1.19 0.06
N ASN A 141 10.68 -0.96 1.28
CA ASN A 141 10.16 -1.54 2.53
C ASN A 141 10.01 -0.41 3.56
N TYR A 142 8.81 -0.22 4.09
CA TYR A 142 8.50 0.86 5.02
C TYR A 142 7.88 0.31 6.29
N TRP A 143 8.20 0.94 7.40
CA TRP A 143 7.45 0.82 8.65
C TRP A 143 6.45 1.95 8.77
N VAL A 144 5.30 1.66 9.37
CA VAL A 144 4.22 2.62 9.64
C VAL A 144 3.83 2.52 11.11
N TRP A 145 3.74 3.64 11.82
CA TRP A 145 3.49 3.68 13.27
C TRP A 145 2.91 5.01 13.76
N MET A 146 2.36 5.01 14.97
CA MET A 146 1.70 6.15 15.66
C MET A 146 2.62 6.77 16.71
N GLY A 147 3.75 7.33 16.32
CA GLY A 147 4.63 7.99 17.28
C GLY A 147 5.71 8.86 16.65
N TYR A 148 6.29 9.74 17.46
CA TYR A 148 7.40 10.58 17.02
C TYR A 148 8.74 9.82 17.01
N GLU A 149 8.91 8.92 17.96
CA GLU A 149 10.10 8.08 18.10
C GLU A 149 10.18 7.03 16.99
N ASP A 150 11.37 6.46 16.79
CA ASP A 150 11.53 5.36 15.85
C ASP A 150 10.86 4.09 16.42
N PRO A 151 10.12 3.33 15.61
CA PRO A 151 9.32 2.25 16.15
C PRO A 151 10.19 1.03 16.43
N THR A 152 9.75 0.21 17.36
CA THR A 152 10.19 -1.18 17.49
C THR A 152 9.07 -2.09 16.98
N LYS A 153 9.41 -3.31 16.56
CA LYS A 153 8.43 -4.27 16.01
C LYS A 153 7.35 -4.62 17.04
N ASP A 154 7.73 -4.67 18.31
CA ASP A 154 6.85 -5.03 19.42
C ASP A 154 6.25 -3.81 20.11
N SER A 155 6.41 -2.61 19.52
CA SER A 155 5.83 -1.40 20.05
C SER A 155 4.31 -1.40 19.86
N PRO A 156 3.52 -1.00 20.86
CA PRO A 156 2.06 -0.83 20.70
C PRO A 156 1.70 0.23 19.64
N ASN A 157 2.64 1.13 19.33
CA ASN A 157 2.46 2.18 18.34
C ASN A 157 2.71 1.68 16.91
N PHE A 158 3.27 0.48 16.72
CA PHE A 158 3.46 -0.09 15.39
C PHE A 158 2.09 -0.33 14.73
N LEU A 159 1.93 0.05 13.47
CA LEU A 159 0.69 -0.16 12.71
C LEU A 159 0.84 -1.23 11.64
N GLY A 160 2.04 -1.35 11.08
CA GLY A 160 2.27 -2.27 9.98
C GLY A 160 3.49 -1.96 9.14
N LYS A 161 3.58 -2.70 8.03
CA LYS A 161 4.70 -2.69 7.09
C LYS A 161 4.19 -2.62 5.66
N LEU A 162 4.77 -1.74 4.86
CA LEU A 162 4.54 -1.70 3.41
C LEU A 162 5.73 -2.34 2.70
N ARG A 163 5.48 -3.30 1.80
CA ARG A 163 6.52 -3.98 1.02
C ARG A 163 6.20 -3.94 -0.46
N ALA A 164 7.16 -3.47 -1.25
CA ALA A 164 7.07 -3.53 -2.70
C ALA A 164 7.55 -4.88 -3.23
N ASN A 165 7.04 -5.24 -4.41
CA ASN A 165 7.61 -6.29 -5.24
C ASN A 165 9.00 -5.89 -5.75
N PHE A 166 9.68 -6.80 -6.45
CA PHE A 166 11.04 -6.60 -6.93
C PHE A 166 11.17 -5.39 -7.87
N ILE A 167 10.16 -5.18 -8.71
CA ILE A 167 10.13 -4.14 -9.75
C ILE A 167 9.74 -2.78 -9.16
N GLY A 168 8.98 -2.76 -8.06
CA GLY A 168 8.41 -1.55 -7.46
C GLY A 168 7.07 -1.11 -8.06
N SER A 169 6.37 -1.99 -8.77
CA SER A 169 5.06 -1.72 -9.38
C SER A 169 3.87 -2.12 -8.50
N GLU A 170 4.10 -3.01 -7.54
CA GLU A 170 3.08 -3.52 -6.63
C GLU A 170 3.55 -3.38 -5.20
N TYR A 171 2.60 -3.08 -4.31
CA TYR A 171 2.84 -2.85 -2.91
C TYR A 171 1.84 -3.62 -2.07
N THR A 172 2.33 -4.34 -1.08
CA THR A 172 1.50 -5.02 -0.08
C THR A 172 1.68 -4.35 1.26
N LEU A 173 0.59 -3.87 1.84
CA LEU A 173 0.51 -3.38 3.20
C LEU A 173 0.12 -4.54 4.11
N PHE A 174 0.94 -4.80 5.11
CA PHE A 174 0.70 -5.77 6.18
C PHE A 174 0.33 -4.97 7.43
N GLY A 175 -0.82 -5.26 8.01
CA GLY A 175 -1.24 -4.68 9.28
C GLY A 175 -0.48 -5.26 10.47
N ASP A 176 -1.03 -4.99 11.65
CA ASP A 176 -0.46 -5.42 12.92
C ASP A 176 -0.56 -6.96 13.07
N GLY A 177 0.58 -7.64 13.00
CA GLY A 177 0.70 -9.09 12.93
C GLY A 177 2.13 -9.54 12.60
N ASP A 178 2.41 -10.84 12.67
CA ASP A 178 3.72 -11.47 12.50
C ASP A 178 4.33 -11.34 11.08
N GLY A 179 3.68 -10.61 10.18
CA GLY A 179 4.13 -10.40 8.81
C GLY A 179 3.85 -11.59 7.89
N SER A 180 3.03 -12.54 8.34
CA SER A 180 2.44 -13.58 7.51
C SER A 180 1.34 -12.99 6.60
N PRO A 181 1.20 -13.45 5.35
CA PRO A 181 0.13 -12.99 4.45
C PRO A 181 -1.30 -13.33 4.95
N SER A 182 -1.42 -14.20 5.96
CA SER A 182 -2.68 -14.50 6.67
C SER A 182 -3.10 -13.42 7.68
N SER A 183 -2.19 -12.53 8.08
CA SER A 183 -2.54 -11.30 8.81
C SER A 183 -3.19 -10.29 7.85
N ARG A 184 -4.00 -9.36 8.37
CA ARG A 184 -4.73 -8.34 7.57
C ARG A 184 -3.79 -7.68 6.55
N SER A 185 -3.88 -8.08 5.28
CA SER A 185 -3.02 -7.61 4.20
C SER A 185 -3.87 -6.97 3.10
N ALA A 186 -3.36 -5.87 2.55
CA ALA A 186 -3.98 -5.15 1.44
C ALA A 186 -2.93 -4.98 0.34
N SER A 187 -3.28 -5.33 -0.90
CA SER A 187 -2.38 -5.24 -2.06
C SER A 187 -2.85 -4.14 -3.00
N PHE A 188 -1.91 -3.33 -3.45
CA PHE A 188 -2.11 -2.20 -4.34
C PHE A 188 -1.19 -2.36 -5.55
N SER A 189 -1.74 -2.20 -6.75
CA SER A 189 -1.00 -2.21 -8.01
C SER A 189 -1.22 -0.89 -8.71
N SER A 190 -0.15 -0.22 -9.15
CA SER A 190 -0.28 0.93 -10.03
C SER A 190 -0.38 0.43 -11.47
N SER A 191 -1.56 0.56 -12.08
CA SER A 191 -1.67 0.42 -13.53
C SER A 191 -1.06 1.67 -14.17
N GLN A 192 0.05 1.51 -14.89
CA GLN A 192 0.57 2.55 -15.77
C GLN A 192 -0.19 2.54 -17.10
#